data_AF-A0A3D2RT72-F1
#
_entry.id   AF-A0A3D2RT72-F1
#
_cell.length_a   1.000
_cell.length_b   1.000
_cell.length_c   1.000
_cell.angle_alpha   90.00
_cell.angle_beta   90.00
_cell.angle_gamma   90.00
#
_symmetry.space_group_name_H-M   'P 1'
#
loop_
_entity.id
_entity.type
_entity.pdbx_description
1 polymer ?
#
loop_
_entity_poly.entity_id
_entity_poly.type
_entity_poly.pdbx_seq_one_letter_code
_entity_poly.pdbx_strand_id
1 'polypeptide(L)'
;MTKQIDLKSIRLFYHPDGKPRLIIKDEKCYLSVKAVYAAPLSHPSEHISLIDDKGEEICMIPSLDDLDVDSGEVIQKELNKRYLGAVIYKIYSIRSEFGVSYWDVQTDRGSREFVVEENPNQFIWLSETRVLILDVDGNRFEIPDYTQLDANSTKMMVHLT
;
A
#
# COMPACT_ATOMS: atom_id res chain seq x y z
N MET A 1 18.75 -11.26 10.33
CA MET A 1 19.76 -10.26 9.92
C MET A 1 19.51 -9.98 8.45
N THR A 2 19.12 -8.76 8.10
CA THR A 2 18.92 -8.34 6.71
C THR A 2 20.23 -8.48 5.94
N LYS A 3 20.20 -9.18 4.80
CA LYS A 3 21.39 -9.39 3.97
C LYS A 3 21.75 -8.07 3.29
N GLN A 4 22.97 -7.59 3.49
CA GLN A 4 23.48 -6.44 2.74
C GLN A 4 23.76 -6.88 1.30
N ILE A 5 22.97 -6.38 0.36
CA ILE A 5 23.06 -6.68 -1.07
C ILE A 5 23.63 -5.46 -1.78
N ASP A 6 24.53 -5.68 -2.74
CA ASP A 6 24.96 -4.60 -3.64
C ASP A 6 23.78 -4.20 -4.53
N LEU A 7 23.28 -2.97 -4.37
CA LEU A 7 22.12 -2.47 -5.10
C LEU A 7 22.40 -2.33 -6.61
N LYS A 8 23.66 -2.33 -7.04
CA LYS A 8 24.01 -2.39 -8.48
C LYS A 8 23.90 -3.80 -9.07
N SER A 9 23.79 -4.81 -8.22
CA SER A 9 23.64 -6.21 -8.62
C SER A 9 22.18 -6.64 -8.76
N ILE A 10 21.23 -5.77 -8.39
CA ILE A 10 19.81 -6.07 -8.48
C ILE A 10 19.18 -5.49 -9.74
N ARG A 11 18.12 -6.14 -10.20
CA ARG A 11 17.25 -5.58 -11.25
C ARG A 11 15.80 -5.92 -10.98
N LEU A 12 14.94 -4.91 -11.00
CA LEU A 12 13.49 -5.07 -10.94
C LEU A 12 12.85 -4.82 -12.30
N PHE A 13 11.81 -5.60 -12.59
CA PHE A 13 10.99 -5.44 -13.79
C PHE A 13 9.61 -6.05 -13.57
N TYR A 14 8.61 -5.59 -14.33
CA TYR A 14 7.33 -6.27 -14.38
C TYR A 14 7.39 -7.46 -15.34
N HIS A 15 6.93 -8.61 -14.88
CA HIS A 15 6.63 -9.71 -15.77
C HIS A 15 5.25 -9.49 -16.43
N PRO A 16 4.96 -10.08 -17.61
CA PRO A 16 3.66 -9.95 -18.28
C PRO A 16 2.43 -10.38 -17.46
N ASP A 17 2.63 -11.12 -16.35
CA ASP A 17 1.57 -11.45 -15.39
C ASP A 17 1.20 -10.27 -14.45
N GLY A 18 1.86 -9.12 -14.61
CA GLY A 18 1.63 -7.90 -13.83
C GLY A 18 2.38 -7.85 -12.51
N LYS A 19 3.15 -8.87 -12.14
CA LYS A 19 3.90 -8.91 -10.89
C LYS A 19 5.32 -8.37 -11.08
N PRO A 20 5.83 -7.54 -10.15
CA PRO A 20 7.23 -7.17 -10.15
C PRO A 20 8.10 -8.38 -9.75
N ARG A 21 9.19 -8.58 -10.46
CA ARG A 21 10.23 -9.58 -10.18
C ARG A 21 11.52 -8.88 -9.81
N LEU A 22 12.32 -9.56 -8.98
CA LEU A 22 13.65 -9.10 -8.58
C LEU A 22 14.66 -10.17 -8.96
N ILE A 23 15.67 -9.79 -9.73
CA ILE A 23 16.86 -10.61 -9.96
C ILE A 23 17.99 -10.04 -9.10
N ILE A 24 18.66 -10.90 -8.34
CA ILE A 24 19.96 -10.62 -7.74
C ILE A 24 20.99 -11.38 -8.58
N LYS A 25 21.91 -10.65 -9.20
CA LYS A 25 22.92 -11.20 -10.11
C LYS A 25 23.68 -12.37 -9.45
N ASP A 26 23.81 -13.46 -10.20
CA ASP A 26 24.54 -14.68 -9.81
C ASP A 26 23.99 -15.41 -8.56
N GLU A 27 22.82 -15.02 -8.05
CA GLU A 27 22.24 -15.63 -6.85
C GLU A 27 20.84 -16.22 -7.10
N LYS A 28 19.81 -15.37 -7.18
CA LYS A 28 18.41 -15.80 -7.09
C LYS A 28 17.48 -14.85 -7.83
N CYS A 29 16.38 -15.39 -8.32
CA CYS A 29 15.24 -14.65 -8.84
C CYS A 29 14.04 -14.81 -7.91
N TYR A 30 13.43 -13.70 -7.52
CA TYR A 30 12.17 -13.65 -6.79
C TYR A 30 11.04 -13.36 -7.79
N LEU A 31 10.04 -14.24 -7.82
CA LEU A 31 8.95 -14.19 -8.80
C LEU A 31 7.85 -13.19 -8.46
N SER A 32 7.84 -12.69 -7.23
CA SER A 32 6.95 -11.64 -6.74
C SER A 32 7.67 -10.91 -5.61
N VAL A 33 7.73 -9.58 -5.69
CA VAL A 33 8.29 -8.74 -4.63
C VAL A 33 7.35 -7.57 -4.31
N LYS A 34 7.36 -7.09 -3.08
CA LYS A 34 6.61 -5.89 -2.67
C LYS A 34 7.61 -4.83 -2.19
N ALA A 35 7.43 -3.59 -2.62
CA ALA A 35 8.15 -2.46 -2.07
C ALA A 35 7.32 -1.82 -0.95
N VAL A 36 7.93 -1.65 0.23
CA VAL A 36 7.30 -1.03 1.40
C VAL A 36 8.25 -0.01 2.02
N TYR A 37 7.74 1.05 2.64
CA TYR A 37 8.56 1.89 3.52
C TYR A 37 8.89 1.11 4.80
N ALA A 38 10.16 1.13 5.22
CA ALA A 38 10.66 0.35 6.35
C ALA A 38 10.19 0.89 7.70
N ALA A 39 10.00 2.21 7.82
CA ALA A 39 9.54 2.88 9.04
C ALA A 39 8.47 3.95 8.75
N PRO A 40 7.29 3.58 8.19
CA PRO A 40 6.34 4.53 7.63
C PRO A 40 5.75 5.52 8.64
N LEU A 41 5.81 5.22 9.94
CA LEU A 41 5.36 6.10 11.03
C LEU A 41 6.46 7.05 11.52
N SER A 42 7.69 6.57 11.63
CA SER A 42 8.81 7.33 12.21
C SER A 42 9.62 8.09 11.17
N HIS A 43 9.75 7.53 9.97
CA HIS A 43 10.52 8.08 8.86
C HIS A 43 9.70 7.92 7.57
N PRO A 44 8.66 8.76 7.39
CA PRO A 44 7.75 8.65 6.27
C PRO A 44 8.51 8.89 4.96
N SER A 45 8.40 7.92 4.05
CA SER A 45 9.07 7.93 2.74
C SER A 45 10.59 7.72 2.76
N GLU A 46 11.16 7.37 3.90
CA GLU A 46 12.59 7.04 4.03
C GLU A 46 12.76 5.53 4.15
N HIS A 47 13.77 5.01 3.43
CA HIS A 47 14.17 3.60 3.41
C HIS A 47 13.06 2.64 2.92
N ILE A 48 13.37 1.92 1.85
CA ILE A 48 12.43 1.02 1.17
C ILE A 48 12.87 -0.41 1.41
N SER A 49 12.02 -1.24 1.99
CA SER A 49 12.23 -2.68 2.10
C SER A 49 11.60 -3.39 0.91
N LEU A 50 12.36 -4.30 0.29
CA LEU A 50 11.82 -5.28 -0.63
C LEU A 50 11.46 -6.55 0.14
N ILE A 51 10.20 -6.94 0.04
CA ILE A 51 9.62 -8.07 0.76
C ILE A 51 9.23 -9.15 -0.25
N ASP A 52 9.48 -10.42 0.05
CA ASP A 52 9.04 -11.53 -0.80
C ASP A 52 7.55 -11.90 -0.58
N ASP A 53 7.09 -12.96 -1.24
CA ASP A 53 5.71 -13.44 -1.13
C ASP A 53 5.38 -14.07 0.23
N LYS A 54 6.38 -14.42 1.03
CA LYS A 54 6.24 -14.95 2.39
C LYS A 54 6.25 -13.85 3.45
N GLY A 55 6.45 -12.59 3.06
CA GLY A 55 6.57 -11.48 4.00
C GLY A 55 7.98 -11.32 4.57
N GLU A 56 8.98 -12.04 4.05
CA GLU A 56 10.36 -11.92 4.50
C GLU A 56 11.08 -10.78 3.78
N GLU A 57 11.83 -9.97 4.53
CA GLU A 57 12.65 -8.91 3.93
C GLU A 57 13.83 -9.51 3.16
N ILE A 58 13.90 -9.14 1.88
CA ILE A 58 14.99 -9.52 0.97
C ILE A 58 16.17 -8.57 1.18
N CYS A 59 15.92 -7.27 1.06
CA CYS A 59 16.89 -6.20 1.25
C CYS A 59 16.21 -4.86 1.56
N MET A 60 17.03 -3.92 2.02
CA MET A 60 16.66 -2.53 2.22
C MET A 60 17.39 -1.64 1.21
N ILE A 61 16.68 -0.64 0.71
CA ILE A 61 17.13 0.35 -0.27
C ILE A 61 17.06 1.71 0.42
N PRO A 62 18.19 2.39 0.67
CA PRO A 62 18.20 3.68 1.35
C PRO A 62 17.49 4.78 0.53
N SER A 63 17.79 4.87 -0.76
CA SER A 63 17.19 5.81 -1.72
C SER A 63 16.95 5.14 -3.08
N LEU A 64 15.98 5.66 -3.84
CA LEU A 64 15.79 5.27 -5.24
C LEU A 64 16.99 5.67 -6.12
N ASP A 65 17.76 6.69 -5.71
CA ASP A 65 18.97 7.13 -6.41
C ASP A 65 20.09 6.08 -6.38
N ASP A 66 19.99 5.08 -5.50
CA ASP A 66 20.95 3.98 -5.40
C ASP A 66 20.70 2.87 -6.45
N LEU A 67 19.65 3.00 -7.27
CA LEU A 67 19.20 2.02 -8.24
C LEU A 67 19.41 2.48 -9.68
N ASP A 68 19.37 1.53 -10.61
CA ASP A 68 19.16 1.87 -12.02
C ASP A 68 17.74 2.41 -12.23
N VAL A 69 17.58 3.21 -13.28
CA VAL A 69 16.33 3.93 -13.60
C VAL A 69 15.15 2.99 -13.72
N ASP A 70 15.30 1.85 -14.41
CA ASP A 70 14.19 0.90 -14.63
C ASP A 70 13.72 0.31 -13.30
N SER A 71 14.66 -0.11 -12.44
CA SER A 71 14.35 -0.64 -11.12
C SER A 71 13.70 0.42 -10.23
N GLY A 72 14.20 1.65 -10.27
CA GLY A 72 13.64 2.79 -9.54
C GLY A 72 12.20 3.08 -9.93
N GLU A 73 11.88 3.06 -11.23
CA GLU A 73 10.51 3.25 -11.73
C GLU A 73 9.55 2.14 -11.26
N VAL A 74 9.98 0.88 -11.26
CA VAL A 74 9.17 -0.24 -10.75
C VAL A 74 8.88 -0.03 -9.27
N ILE A 75 9.89 0.29 -8.47
CA ILE A 75 9.71 0.52 -7.04
C ILE A 75 8.81 1.72 -6.79
N GLN A 76 9.06 2.86 -7.45
CA GLN A 76 8.21 4.05 -7.30
C GLN A 76 6.77 3.73 -7.66
N LYS A 77 6.52 2.93 -8.70
CA LYS A 77 5.17 2.52 -9.09
C LYS A 77 4.52 1.59 -8.05
N GLU A 78 5.26 0.65 -7.48
CA GLU A 78 4.75 -0.22 -6.40
C GLU A 78 4.48 0.57 -5.11
N LEU A 79 5.40 1.48 -4.72
CA LEU A 79 5.21 2.39 -3.60
C LEU A 79 4.01 3.31 -3.85
N ASN A 80 3.85 3.85 -5.07
CA ASN A 80 2.70 4.65 -5.44
C ASN A 80 1.40 3.85 -5.33
N LYS A 81 1.35 2.63 -5.86
CA LYS A 81 0.15 1.77 -5.71
C LYS A 81 -0.20 1.52 -4.23
N ARG A 82 0.82 1.37 -3.37
CA ARG A 82 0.65 1.04 -1.95
C ARG A 82 0.36 2.26 -1.08
N TYR A 83 1.00 3.39 -1.38
CA TYR A 83 1.08 4.56 -0.50
C TYR A 83 0.44 5.84 -1.07
N LEU A 84 0.31 6.00 -2.39
CA LEU A 84 -0.65 6.97 -2.92
C LEU A 84 -2.02 6.35 -2.74
N GLY A 85 -2.69 6.67 -1.64
CA GLY A 85 -4.00 6.15 -1.36
C GLY A 85 -4.99 6.48 -2.47
N ALA A 86 -5.99 5.62 -2.67
CA ALA A 86 -7.10 5.93 -3.56
C ALA A 86 -8.07 6.86 -2.80
N VAL A 87 -8.50 7.94 -3.44
CA VAL A 87 -9.41 8.91 -2.82
C VAL A 87 -10.83 8.38 -3.00
N ILE A 88 -11.48 8.00 -1.90
CA ILE A 88 -12.87 7.57 -1.88
C ILE A 88 -13.76 8.81 -1.95
N TYR A 89 -14.67 8.85 -2.92
CA TYR A 89 -15.71 9.88 -3.02
C TYR A 89 -17.14 9.32 -2.98
N LYS A 90 -17.30 7.99 -2.93
CA LYS A 90 -18.60 7.33 -2.69
C LYS A 90 -18.41 5.95 -2.10
N ILE A 91 -19.27 5.59 -1.16
CA ILE A 91 -19.33 4.28 -0.52
C ILE A 91 -20.63 3.60 -0.97
N TYR A 92 -20.52 2.47 -1.67
CA TYR A 92 -21.68 1.69 -2.11
C TYR A 92 -22.18 0.76 -1.02
N SER A 93 -21.27 0.10 -0.29
CA SER A 93 -21.64 -0.70 0.87
C SER A 93 -20.47 -0.91 1.83
N ILE A 94 -20.80 -1.10 3.11
CA ILE A 94 -19.91 -1.61 4.15
C ILE A 94 -20.65 -2.78 4.80
N ARG A 95 -20.02 -3.97 4.84
CA ARG A 95 -20.55 -5.15 5.52
C ARG A 95 -19.54 -5.65 6.56
N SER A 96 -19.97 -5.76 7.81
CA SER A 96 -19.11 -6.22 8.91
C SER A 96 -19.42 -7.66 9.27
N GLU A 97 -18.41 -8.53 9.23
CA GLU A 97 -18.53 -9.94 9.62
C GLU A 97 -17.21 -10.42 10.25
N PHE A 98 -17.30 -11.15 11.37
CA PHE A 98 -16.15 -11.82 12.00
C PHE A 98 -14.93 -10.91 12.31
N GLY A 99 -15.15 -9.65 12.68
CA GLY A 99 -14.08 -8.71 13.05
C GLY A 99 -13.36 -8.06 11.86
N VAL A 100 -13.91 -8.20 10.66
CA VAL A 100 -13.48 -7.46 9.47
C VAL A 100 -14.68 -6.76 8.83
N SER A 101 -14.40 -5.67 8.11
CA SER A 101 -15.39 -4.97 7.29
C SER A 101 -15.01 -5.06 5.81
N TYR A 102 -15.99 -5.40 4.97
CA TYR A 102 -15.90 -5.46 3.52
C TYR A 102 -16.45 -4.17 2.94
N TRP A 103 -15.63 -3.47 2.17
CA TRP A 103 -15.94 -2.19 1.58
C TRP A 103 -16.09 -2.33 0.07
N ASP A 104 -17.16 -1.73 -0.47
CA ASP A 104 -17.36 -1.50 -1.90
C ASP A 104 -17.49 0.01 -2.12
N VAL A 105 -16.54 0.59 -2.86
CA VAL A 105 -16.39 2.04 -2.98
C VAL A 105 -16.09 2.48 -4.41
N GLN A 106 -16.37 3.76 -4.67
CA GLN A 106 -15.86 4.47 -5.82
C GLN A 106 -14.68 5.36 -5.44
N THR A 107 -13.59 5.24 -6.19
CA THR A 107 -12.39 6.06 -6.03
C THR A 107 -12.04 6.86 -7.28
N ASP A 108 -11.10 7.79 -7.14
CA ASP A 108 -10.42 8.50 -8.24
C ASP A 108 -9.74 7.55 -9.24
N ARG A 109 -9.48 6.29 -8.83
CA ARG A 109 -8.87 5.24 -9.65
C ARG A 109 -9.83 4.12 -10.05
N GLY A 110 -11.13 4.39 -10.02
CA GLY A 110 -12.19 3.43 -10.34
C GLY A 110 -12.81 2.76 -9.12
N SER A 111 -13.68 1.79 -9.36
CA SER A 111 -14.36 1.04 -8.30
C SER A 111 -13.39 0.07 -7.62
N ARG A 112 -13.50 -0.08 -6.29
CA ARG A 112 -12.62 -0.92 -5.47
C ARG A 112 -13.43 -1.68 -4.44
N GLU A 113 -13.08 -2.94 -4.27
CA GLU A 113 -13.49 -3.78 -3.14
C GLU A 113 -12.26 -4.07 -2.28
N PHE A 114 -12.36 -3.86 -0.97
CA PHE A 114 -11.26 -4.11 -0.04
C PHE A 114 -11.78 -4.53 1.34
N VAL A 115 -10.90 -5.12 2.15
CA VAL A 115 -11.22 -5.66 3.47
C VAL A 115 -10.40 -4.93 4.52
N VAL A 116 -11.04 -4.42 5.56
CA VAL A 116 -10.41 -3.72 6.67
C VAL A 116 -10.61 -4.52 7.94
N GLU A 117 -9.53 -4.75 8.70
CA GLU A 117 -9.65 -5.29 10.05
C GLU A 117 -10.34 -4.26 10.96
N GLU A 118 -11.36 -4.66 11.73
CA GLU A 118 -12.11 -3.76 12.62
C GLU A 118 -11.31 -3.44 13.89
N ASN A 119 -10.19 -2.75 13.70
CA ASN A 119 -9.26 -2.31 14.72
C ASN A 119 -9.04 -0.80 14.55
N PRO A 120 -9.08 0.02 15.63
CA PRO A 120 -8.83 1.46 15.55
C PRO A 120 -7.56 1.86 14.79
N ASN A 121 -6.52 1.01 14.79
CA ASN A 121 -5.27 1.29 14.07
C ASN A 121 -5.42 1.32 12.54
N GLN A 122 -6.51 0.77 11.99
CA GLN A 122 -6.77 0.80 10.54
C GLN A 122 -7.45 2.09 10.08
N PHE A 123 -7.97 2.91 11.01
CA PHE A 123 -8.63 4.19 10.72
C PHE A 123 -7.81 5.34 11.33
N ILE A 124 -6.93 5.92 10.52
CA ILE A 124 -6.02 6.97 10.94
C ILE A 124 -6.64 8.32 10.59
N TRP A 125 -7.16 9.01 11.60
CA TRP A 125 -7.71 10.36 11.47
C TRP A 125 -6.59 11.39 11.34
N LEU A 126 -6.56 12.10 10.21
CA LEU A 126 -5.59 13.17 9.93
C LEU A 126 -6.15 14.56 10.25
N SER A 127 -7.47 14.68 10.41
CA SER A 127 -8.19 15.85 10.93
C SER A 127 -9.58 15.41 11.44
N GLU A 128 -10.45 16.35 11.82
CA GLU A 128 -11.83 16.07 12.24
C GLU A 128 -12.69 15.42 11.14
N THR A 129 -12.35 15.65 9.86
CA THR A 129 -13.14 15.16 8.71
C THR A 129 -12.35 14.29 7.74
N ARG A 130 -11.02 14.25 7.89
CA ARG A 130 -10.11 13.51 7.01
C ARG A 130 -9.67 12.19 7.64
N VAL A 131 -9.93 11.08 6.97
CA VAL A 131 -9.54 9.75 7.43
C VAL A 131 -8.77 8.98 6.37
N LEU A 132 -7.69 8.33 6.80
CA LEU A 132 -6.97 7.31 6.05
C LEU A 132 -7.40 5.94 6.55
N ILE A 133 -7.76 5.06 5.63
CA ILE A 133 -8.20 3.69 5.89
C ILE A 133 -7.14 2.74 5.34
N LEU A 134 -6.69 1.80 6.16
CA LEU A 134 -5.76 0.75 5.79
C LEU A 134 -6.50 -0.58 5.64
N ASP A 135 -6.32 -1.25 4.49
CA ASP A 135 -6.85 -2.58 4.29
C ASP A 135 -5.88 -3.67 4.82
N VAL A 136 -6.34 -4.92 4.85
CA VAL A 136 -5.55 -6.08 5.32
C VAL A 136 -4.27 -6.33 4.52
N ASP A 137 -4.18 -5.83 3.29
CA ASP A 137 -3.00 -5.93 2.42
C ASP A 137 -2.05 -4.73 2.58
N GLY A 138 -2.43 -3.74 3.40
CA GLY A 138 -1.71 -2.51 3.67
C GLY A 138 -1.89 -1.43 2.61
N ASN A 139 -2.91 -1.54 1.75
CA ASN A 139 -3.28 -0.46 0.82
C ASN A 139 -3.94 0.68 1.59
N ARG A 140 -3.71 1.90 1.10
CA ARG A 140 -4.27 3.12 1.68
C ARG A 140 -5.47 3.59 0.87
N PHE A 141 -6.53 3.96 1.58
CA PHE A 141 -7.65 4.69 1.04
C PHE A 141 -7.83 5.97 1.84
N GLU A 142 -8.18 7.05 1.18
CA GLU A 142 -8.36 8.34 1.82
C GLU A 142 -9.77 8.85 1.58
N ILE A 143 -10.41 9.34 2.63
CA ILE A 143 -11.57 10.22 2.54
C ILE A 143 -11.08 11.61 3.00
N PRO A 144 -10.85 12.56 2.08
CA PRO A 144 -10.32 13.89 2.41
C PRO A 144 -11.23 14.68 3.35
N ASP A 145 -12.55 14.52 3.16
CA ASP A 145 -13.59 15.13 3.98
C ASP A 145 -14.87 14.26 3.89
N TYR A 146 -15.16 13.48 4.93
CA TYR A 146 -16.33 12.59 4.90
C TYR A 146 -17.67 13.35 4.93
N THR A 147 -17.66 14.63 5.32
CA THR A 147 -18.86 15.48 5.34
C THR A 147 -19.27 15.94 3.94
N GLN A 148 -18.36 15.85 2.97
CA GLN A 148 -18.62 16.16 1.56
C GLN A 148 -19.08 14.94 0.74
N LEU A 149 -19.14 13.76 1.35
CA LEU A 149 -19.71 12.58 0.70
C LEU A 149 -21.24 12.71 0.57
N ASP A 150 -21.84 11.87 -0.28
CA ASP A 150 -23.29 11.80 -0.34
C ASP A 150 -23.90 11.26 0.97
N ALA A 151 -25.17 11.58 1.23
CA ALA A 151 -25.82 11.27 2.50
C ALA A 151 -25.78 9.79 2.90
N ASN A 152 -25.81 8.86 1.94
CA ASN A 152 -25.71 7.42 2.24
C ASN A 152 -24.30 7.07 2.69
N SER A 153 -23.29 7.55 1.97
CA SER A 153 -21.87 7.37 2.32
C SER A 153 -21.56 7.94 3.71
N THR A 154 -21.97 9.17 4.00
CA THR A 154 -21.76 9.80 5.32
C THR A 154 -22.45 9.01 6.45
N LYS A 155 -23.65 8.46 6.21
CA LYS A 155 -24.34 7.62 7.20
C LYS A 155 -23.59 6.34 7.51
N MET A 156 -22.95 5.72 6.52
CA MET A 156 -22.15 4.50 6.72
C MET A 156 -20.88 4.76 7.55
N MET A 157 -20.33 5.97 7.49
CA MET A 157 -19.14 6.36 8.28
C MET A 157 -19.41 6.49 9.79
N VAL A 158 -20.65 6.72 10.22
CA VAL A 158 -21.01 6.91 11.65
C VAL A 158 -20.73 5.65 12.49
N HIS A 159 -20.62 4.48 11.86
CA HIS A 159 -20.31 3.23 12.55
C HIS A 159 -18.81 3.00 12.79
N LEU A 160 -17.95 3.91 12.31
CA LEU A 160 -16.48 3.79 12.38
C LEU A 160 -15.83 4.65 13.48
N THR A 161 -16.65 5.42 14.22
CA THR A 161 -16.27 6.21 15.39
C THR A 161 -16.74 5.54 16.67
#